data_AF-A0A2V8C2Z2-F1
#
_entry.id   AF-A0A2V8C2Z2-F1
#
_cell.length_a   1.000
_cell.length_b   1.000
_cell.length_c   1.000
_cell.angle_alpha   90.00
_cell.angle_beta   90.00
_cell.angle_gamma   90.00
#
_symmetry.space_group_name_H-M   'P 1'
#
loop_
_entity.id
_entity.type
_entity.pdbx_description
1 polymer ?
#
loop_
_entity_poly.entity_id
_entity_poly.type
_entity_poly.pdbx_seq_one_letter_code
_entity_poly.pdbx_strand_id
1 'polypeptide(L)'
;MAGNGNEWVRYPVDYTIGSKWQQAYATRLADNRVLVLPIQYSRLRSAWVNYWEIVDARGSPRTAITRFHEAPADAVYQNTCAACHTSQLKFESGAGAPATATFLETGINCEMCHGPSLAHAERMKSGLRTNRAAAEPPIDFTRIAPEQSVAICAQCHAQSAVHDAQAGGAVNYSERGAWYRTYSRHLLSDFPRSAFFRDGRFRATTFISEAFARSQCFRKGGATCVSCHDPHPPDAAANPTSLKFTEASSEMCLQCHADFREAPARHTRHPPASEASRCVSCHMPRIVDALLFKARSHQIDEVPDQGMTARFGNEDSPNACLSCHRERDAAWLQLQMTTRFAKSK
;
A
#
# COMPACT_ATOMS: atom_id res chain seq x y z
N MET A 1 15.30 -6.56 23.19
CA MET A 1 16.21 -7.00 24.27
C MET A 1 17.31 -5.97 24.37
N ALA A 2 17.42 -5.23 25.48
CA ALA A 2 18.28 -4.05 25.56
C ALA A 2 18.52 -3.61 27.01
N GLY A 3 19.77 -3.52 27.45
CA GLY A 3 20.19 -3.02 28.78
C GLY A 3 21.70 -2.81 28.85
N ASN A 4 22.13 -1.66 29.36
CA ASN A 4 23.53 -1.34 29.65
C ASN A 4 23.98 -2.11 30.91
N GLY A 5 24.88 -3.07 30.73
CA GLY A 5 25.54 -3.80 31.82
C GLY A 5 24.89 -5.14 32.15
N ASN A 6 25.17 -6.20 31.37
CA ASN A 6 24.94 -7.63 31.62
C ASN A 6 23.57 -8.11 32.18
N GLU A 7 22.59 -7.23 32.38
CA GLU A 7 21.29 -7.55 32.94
C GLU A 7 20.24 -7.65 31.82
N TRP A 8 19.60 -8.82 31.74
CA TRP A 8 18.66 -9.13 30.68
C TRP A 8 17.27 -8.57 31.00
N VAL A 9 16.83 -7.57 30.23
CA VAL A 9 15.47 -7.03 30.34
C VAL A 9 14.52 -7.79 29.40
N ARG A 10 13.46 -8.37 29.97
CA ARG A 10 12.38 -9.04 29.22
C ARG A 10 11.28 -8.05 28.86
N TYR A 11 10.78 -8.17 27.64
CA TYR A 11 9.65 -7.40 27.15
C TYR A 11 8.59 -8.37 26.62
N PRO A 12 7.32 -8.26 27.05
CA PRO A 12 6.25 -9.07 26.49
C PRO A 12 5.96 -8.69 25.04
N VAL A 13 5.44 -9.63 24.27
CA VAL A 13 4.86 -9.36 22.95
C VAL A 13 3.37 -9.16 23.15
N ASP A 14 2.94 -7.90 23.23
CA ASP A 14 1.55 -7.54 23.45
C ASP A 14 0.74 -7.51 22.14
N TYR A 15 1.42 -7.23 21.02
CA TYR A 15 0.80 -7.11 19.70
C TYR A 15 1.59 -7.83 18.62
N THR A 16 0.87 -8.39 17.65
CA THR A 16 1.42 -8.88 16.37
C THR A 16 0.81 -8.07 15.24
N ILE A 17 1.65 -7.57 14.33
CA ILE A 17 1.28 -6.69 13.22
C ILE A 17 1.68 -7.36 11.92
N GLY A 18 0.73 -7.48 11.00
CA GLY A 18 0.92 -8.18 9.72
C GLY A 18 0.75 -9.70 9.85
N SER A 19 0.20 -10.31 8.81
CA SER A 19 -0.14 -11.75 8.78
C SER A 19 0.27 -12.46 7.50
N LYS A 20 0.52 -11.71 6.41
CA LYS A 20 0.71 -12.27 5.08
C LYS A 20 2.18 -12.55 4.75
N TRP A 21 3.01 -11.51 4.75
CA TRP A 21 4.41 -11.60 4.28
C TRP A 21 5.42 -11.56 5.42
N GLN A 22 5.11 -10.77 6.45
CA GLN A 22 5.93 -10.53 7.62
C GLN A 22 5.03 -10.39 8.84
N GLN A 23 5.58 -10.74 10.00
CA GLN A 23 4.98 -10.52 11.31
C GLN A 23 5.93 -9.64 12.11
N ALA A 24 5.50 -8.42 12.37
CA ALA A 24 6.12 -7.52 13.33
C ALA A 24 5.50 -7.72 14.71
N TYR A 25 6.25 -7.40 15.75
CA TYR A 25 5.84 -7.59 17.13
C TYR A 25 5.99 -6.27 17.87
N ALA A 26 5.09 -5.99 18.80
CA ALA A 26 5.11 -4.75 19.55
C ALA A 26 4.94 -5.03 21.05
N THR A 27 5.60 -4.22 21.86
CA THR A 27 5.52 -4.27 23.32
C THR A 27 4.96 -2.96 23.85
N ARG A 28 4.12 -3.04 24.87
CA ARG A 28 3.58 -1.90 25.62
C ARG A 28 4.47 -1.65 26.82
N LEU A 29 4.95 -0.41 26.94
CA LEU A 29 5.73 0.05 28.08
C LEU A 29 4.83 0.47 29.24
N ALA A 30 5.43 0.64 30.43
CA ALA A 30 4.73 1.09 31.64
C ALA A 30 4.08 2.48 31.49
N ASP A 31 4.59 3.32 30.59
CA ASP A 31 4.06 4.64 30.26
C ASP A 31 3.02 4.60 29.11
N ASN A 32 2.48 3.42 28.78
CA ASN A 32 1.50 3.16 27.72
C ASN A 32 2.00 3.37 26.28
N ARG A 33 3.24 3.80 26.04
CA ARG A 33 3.79 3.80 24.68
C ARG A 33 3.92 2.37 24.16
N VAL A 34 3.58 2.15 22.89
CA VAL A 34 3.79 0.87 22.22
C VAL A 34 4.98 1.03 21.29
N LEU A 35 6.01 0.20 21.48
CA LEU A 35 7.19 0.18 20.63
C LEU A 35 7.17 -1.06 19.74
N VAL A 36 7.44 -0.86 18.45
CA VAL A 36 7.65 -1.97 17.52
C VAL A 36 9.04 -2.55 17.76
N LEU A 37 9.08 -3.86 18.05
CA LEU A 37 10.32 -4.59 18.24
C LEU A 37 11.12 -4.61 16.92
N PRO A 38 12.46 -4.47 17.00
CA PRO A 38 13.32 -4.42 15.81
C PRO A 38 13.32 -5.74 15.03
N ILE A 39 13.12 -6.86 15.71
CA ILE A 39 13.16 -8.20 15.14
C ILE A 39 11.77 -8.65 14.72
N GLN A 40 11.62 -8.97 13.43
CA GLN A 40 10.38 -9.42 12.80
C GLN A 40 10.59 -10.76 12.11
N TYR A 41 9.53 -11.57 11.99
CA TYR A 41 9.61 -12.82 11.26
C TYR A 41 9.19 -12.60 9.79
N SER A 42 10.08 -12.93 8.85
CA SER A 42 9.79 -12.89 7.43
C SER A 42 9.43 -14.28 6.93
N ARG A 43 8.18 -14.46 6.48
CA ARG A 43 7.74 -15.70 5.83
C ARG A 43 8.43 -15.89 4.48
N LEU A 44 8.74 -14.78 3.79
CA LEU A 44 9.44 -14.81 2.49
C LEU A 44 10.85 -15.37 2.59
N ARG A 45 11.56 -15.09 3.69
CA ARG A 45 12.92 -15.57 3.93
C ARG A 45 12.97 -16.78 4.86
N SER A 46 11.84 -17.20 5.42
CA SER A 46 11.74 -18.17 6.52
C SER A 46 12.72 -17.85 7.67
N ALA A 47 12.88 -16.56 8.00
CA ALA A 47 13.92 -16.09 8.91
C ALA A 47 13.49 -14.85 9.70
N TRP A 48 14.10 -14.70 10.88
CA TRP A 48 14.04 -13.47 11.66
C TRP A 48 14.94 -12.40 11.04
N VAL A 49 14.42 -11.18 10.90
CA VAL A 49 15.12 -10.04 10.30
C VAL A 49 15.03 -8.81 11.20
N ASN A 50 16.07 -7.99 11.17
CA ASN A 50 16.01 -6.65 11.76
C ASN A 50 15.33 -5.71 10.76
N TYR A 51 14.08 -5.32 11.04
CA TYR A 51 13.28 -4.50 10.14
C TYR A 51 13.90 -3.12 9.90
N TRP A 52 14.43 -2.51 10.95
CA TRP A 52 14.99 -1.16 10.87
C TRP A 52 16.26 -1.12 10.01
N GLU A 53 17.02 -2.21 9.91
CA GLU A 53 18.16 -2.30 8.97
C GLU A 53 17.74 -2.29 7.50
N ILE A 54 16.46 -2.58 7.21
CA ILE A 54 15.90 -2.60 5.86
C ILE A 54 15.38 -1.21 5.47
N VAL A 55 14.73 -0.51 6.40
CA VAL A 55 14.02 0.75 6.10
C VAL A 55 14.79 2.01 6.49
N ASP A 56 15.74 1.92 7.42
CA ASP A 56 16.55 3.06 7.86
C ASP A 56 17.92 3.08 7.17
N ALA A 57 18.57 4.24 7.22
CA ALA A 57 19.98 4.34 6.92
C ALA A 57 20.81 3.42 7.85
N ARG A 58 21.87 2.84 7.28
CA ARG A 58 22.80 1.97 8.02
C ARG A 58 23.33 2.69 9.27
N GLY A 59 23.16 2.06 10.43
CA GLY A 59 23.63 2.59 11.72
C GLY A 59 22.65 3.55 12.41
N SER A 60 21.41 3.70 11.92
CA SER A 60 20.34 4.42 12.63
C SER A 60 20.17 3.87 14.04
N PRO A 61 19.88 4.71 15.06
CA PRO A 61 19.63 4.25 16.43
C PRO A 61 18.60 3.12 16.52
N ARG A 62 17.58 3.10 15.64
CA ARG A 62 16.53 2.06 15.61
C ARG A 62 17.06 0.69 15.18
N THR A 63 18.19 0.61 14.49
CA THR A 63 18.80 -0.68 14.11
C THR A 63 19.49 -1.35 15.29
N ALA A 64 19.85 -0.62 16.34
CA ALA A 64 20.53 -1.17 17.51
C ALA A 64 19.52 -1.92 18.40
N ILE A 65 19.43 -3.24 18.22
CA ILE A 65 18.51 -4.11 18.98
C ILE A 65 18.68 -3.91 20.49
N THR A 66 19.93 -3.73 20.95
CA THR A 66 20.31 -3.52 22.37
C THR A 66 19.95 -2.15 22.92
N ARG A 67 19.38 -1.25 22.12
CA ARG A 67 18.92 0.09 22.54
C ARG A 67 17.51 0.41 22.06
N PHE A 68 16.73 -0.60 21.63
CA PHE A 68 15.41 -0.37 21.05
C PHE A 68 14.41 0.32 22.01
N HIS A 69 14.63 0.27 23.33
CA HIS A 69 13.77 0.94 24.33
C HIS A 69 14.06 2.45 24.44
N GLU A 70 15.22 2.90 23.98
CA GLU A 70 15.59 4.31 23.85
C GLU A 70 14.97 4.94 22.59
N ALA A 71 14.17 4.16 21.83
CA ALA A 71 13.79 4.51 20.48
C ALA A 71 13.09 5.88 20.39
N PRO A 72 13.39 6.65 19.35
CA PRO A 72 12.86 7.99 19.15
C PRO A 72 11.33 8.01 19.01
N ALA A 73 10.72 9.19 19.16
CA ALA A 73 9.27 9.37 19.16
C ALA A 73 8.57 8.85 17.87
N ASP A 74 9.28 8.78 16.75
CA ASP A 74 8.79 8.24 15.47
C ASP A 74 8.82 6.69 15.41
N ALA A 75 9.45 6.03 16.38
CA ALA A 75 9.36 4.59 16.60
C ALA A 75 8.16 4.17 17.47
N VAL A 76 7.45 5.15 18.05
CA VAL A 76 6.25 4.89 18.82
C VAL A 76 5.11 4.54 17.87
N TYR A 77 4.59 3.32 18.02
CA TYR A 77 3.60 2.73 17.12
C TYR A 77 2.35 3.62 16.97
N GLN A 78 1.89 4.24 18.07
CA GLN A 78 0.72 5.12 18.05
C GLN A 78 0.86 6.33 17.13
N ASN A 79 2.07 6.87 16.95
CA ASN A 79 2.31 8.05 16.12
C ASN A 79 2.42 7.70 14.64
N THR A 80 3.11 6.61 14.34
CA THR A 80 3.61 6.34 12.99
C THR A 80 2.82 5.25 12.28
N CYS A 81 2.29 4.28 13.03
CA CYS A 81 1.78 3.04 12.46
C CYS A 81 0.30 2.82 12.76
N ALA A 82 -0.16 3.18 13.96
CA ALA A 82 -1.50 2.82 14.45
C ALA A 82 -2.60 3.36 13.54
N ALA A 83 -2.45 4.57 12.97
CA ALA A 83 -3.44 5.15 12.07
C ALA A 83 -3.80 4.24 10.87
N CYS A 84 -2.87 3.40 10.42
CA CYS A 84 -3.03 2.48 9.30
C CYS A 84 -3.13 1.00 9.71
N HIS A 85 -2.92 0.69 10.98
CA HIS A 85 -2.80 -0.70 11.46
C HIS A 85 -3.71 -1.02 12.66
N THR A 86 -4.51 -0.06 13.12
CA THR A 86 -5.59 -0.26 14.10
C THR A 86 -6.88 0.37 13.58
N SER A 87 -7.96 0.16 14.33
CA SER A 87 -9.28 0.67 13.99
C SER A 87 -9.76 1.67 15.04
N GLN A 88 -10.35 2.78 14.56
CA GLN A 88 -10.90 3.86 15.39
C GLN A 88 -9.88 4.45 16.38
N LEU A 89 -8.67 4.74 15.89
CA LEU A 89 -7.63 5.41 16.67
C LEU A 89 -8.08 6.82 17.10
N LYS A 90 -7.91 7.09 18.39
CA LYS A 90 -8.24 8.37 19.02
C LYS A 90 -7.22 8.71 20.11
N PHE A 91 -6.85 9.98 20.17
CA PHE A 91 -6.11 10.58 21.29
C PHE A 91 -7.07 11.25 22.28
N GLU A 92 -6.69 11.40 23.55
CA GLU A 92 -7.52 12.07 24.56
C GLU A 92 -7.88 13.51 24.17
N SER A 93 -6.97 14.21 23.49
CA SER A 93 -7.18 15.54 22.89
C SER A 93 -6.16 15.77 21.78
N GLY A 94 -6.51 16.52 20.72
CA GLY A 94 -5.57 17.04 19.71
C GLY A 94 -4.42 16.13 19.29
N ALA A 95 -3.27 16.72 18.93
CA ALA A 95 -2.00 16.01 18.81
C ALA A 95 -1.43 15.65 20.21
N GLY A 96 -2.23 14.90 20.99
CA GLY A 96 -1.91 14.51 22.36
C GLY A 96 -0.73 13.56 22.46
N ALA A 97 -0.25 13.33 23.68
CA ALA A 97 0.90 12.47 23.90
C ALA A 97 0.59 11.03 23.42
N PRO A 98 1.55 10.32 22.79
CA PRO A 98 1.34 8.98 22.21
C PRO A 98 0.81 7.94 23.21
N ALA A 99 1.20 8.12 24.48
CA ALA A 99 0.75 7.34 25.63
C ALA A 99 -0.76 7.40 25.88
N THR A 100 -1.44 8.44 25.42
CA THR A 100 -2.88 8.67 25.61
C THR A 100 -3.74 8.07 24.49
N ALA A 101 -3.11 7.56 23.42
CA ALA A 101 -3.86 7.06 22.29
C ALA A 101 -4.55 5.72 22.61
N THR A 102 -5.79 5.60 22.19
CA THR A 102 -6.62 4.39 22.28
C THR A 102 -7.13 4.01 20.90
N PHE A 103 -7.35 2.72 20.67
CA PHE A 103 -7.99 2.19 19.47
C PHE A 103 -8.98 1.11 19.91
N LEU A 104 -10.08 0.95 19.19
CA LEU A 104 -11.12 0.00 19.57
C LEU A 104 -10.76 -1.44 19.21
N GLU A 105 -10.14 -1.63 18.05
CA GLU A 105 -9.75 -2.96 17.56
C GLU A 105 -8.34 -2.96 16.96
N THR A 106 -7.65 -4.09 17.10
CA THR A 106 -6.39 -4.35 16.39
C THR A 106 -6.66 -4.65 14.93
N GLY A 107 -5.79 -4.18 14.02
CA GLY A 107 -5.99 -4.38 12.59
C GLY A 107 -7.05 -3.45 12.01
N ILE A 108 -7.42 -3.70 10.75
CA ILE A 108 -8.37 -2.88 10.00
C ILE A 108 -9.71 -3.61 9.96
N ASN A 109 -10.70 -3.06 10.67
CA ASN A 109 -12.05 -3.62 10.76
C ASN A 109 -12.98 -3.09 9.65
N CYS A 110 -14.23 -3.54 9.66
CA CYS A 110 -15.25 -3.16 8.67
C CYS A 110 -15.44 -1.64 8.59
N GLU A 111 -15.47 -0.98 9.75
CA GLU A 111 -15.80 0.45 9.85
C GLU A 111 -14.64 1.35 9.40
N MET A 112 -13.43 0.83 9.19
CA MET A 112 -12.33 1.57 8.60
C MET A 112 -12.51 1.81 7.09
N CYS A 113 -13.32 0.99 6.43
CA CYS A 113 -13.67 1.13 5.01
C CYS A 113 -15.13 1.50 4.78
N HIS A 114 -16.04 1.07 5.66
CA HIS A 114 -17.47 1.32 5.54
C HIS A 114 -17.94 2.50 6.43
N GLY A 115 -17.13 2.95 7.38
CA GLY A 115 -17.49 4.01 8.30
C GLY A 115 -18.28 3.52 9.53
N PRO A 116 -18.48 4.41 10.51
CA PRO A 116 -19.12 4.09 11.78
C PRO A 116 -20.57 3.65 11.57
N SER A 117 -20.90 2.43 11.99
CA SER A 117 -22.11 1.71 11.59
C SER A 117 -23.10 1.52 12.74
N LEU A 118 -22.87 2.09 13.92
CA LEU A 118 -23.78 2.00 15.07
C LEU A 118 -25.20 2.47 14.73
N ALA A 119 -25.34 3.65 14.13
CA ALA A 119 -26.65 4.20 13.74
C ALA A 119 -27.37 3.31 12.72
N HIS A 120 -26.61 2.61 11.86
CA HIS A 120 -27.16 1.62 10.95
C HIS A 120 -27.64 0.37 11.70
N ALA A 121 -26.81 -0.16 12.60
CA ALA A 121 -27.15 -1.35 13.38
C ALA A 121 -28.43 -1.14 14.22
N GLU A 122 -28.53 -0.02 14.92
CA GLU A 122 -29.72 0.30 15.73
C GLU A 122 -30.98 0.48 14.87
N ARG A 123 -30.85 1.10 13.70
CA ARG A 123 -31.97 1.23 12.75
C ARG A 123 -32.43 -0.12 12.19
N MET A 124 -31.50 -1.03 11.90
CA MET A 124 -31.86 -2.37 11.41
C MET A 124 -32.53 -3.20 12.52
N LYS A 125 -32.03 -3.09 13.76
CA LYS A 125 -32.65 -3.73 14.94
C LYS A 125 -34.08 -3.25 15.20
N SER A 126 -34.39 -1.97 14.92
CA SER A 126 -35.74 -1.44 15.02
C SER A 126 -36.66 -1.77 13.83
N GLY A 127 -36.20 -2.57 12.87
CA GLY A 127 -36.97 -3.00 11.70
C GLY A 127 -37.10 -1.95 10.59
N LEU A 128 -36.44 -0.80 10.72
CA LEU A 128 -36.52 0.30 9.77
C LEU A 128 -35.58 0.09 8.58
N ARG A 129 -36.07 -0.57 7.53
CA ARG A 129 -35.34 -0.75 6.27
C ARG A 129 -35.63 0.41 5.32
N THR A 130 -34.86 1.49 5.44
CA THR A 130 -34.95 2.65 4.52
C THR A 130 -33.94 2.55 3.38
N ASN A 131 -34.28 3.15 2.23
CA ASN A 131 -33.30 3.37 1.18
C ASN A 131 -32.30 4.44 1.64
N ARG A 132 -31.03 4.07 1.71
CA ARG A 132 -29.95 4.91 2.22
C ARG A 132 -29.11 5.47 1.07
N ALA A 133 -28.56 6.68 1.21
CA ALA A 133 -27.56 7.13 0.24
C ALA A 133 -26.33 6.21 0.26
N ALA A 134 -25.67 6.08 -0.89
CA ALA A 134 -24.50 5.21 -1.05
C ALA A 134 -23.32 5.64 -0.17
N ALA A 135 -23.17 6.95 0.03
CA ALA A 135 -22.09 7.54 0.80
C ALA A 135 -22.32 7.50 2.32
N GLU A 136 -23.52 7.15 2.79
CA GLU A 136 -23.81 7.02 4.21
C GLU A 136 -23.29 5.69 4.78
N PRO A 137 -22.67 5.68 5.98
CA PRO A 137 -22.23 4.46 6.63
C PRO A 137 -23.33 3.40 6.90
N PRO A 138 -23.01 2.11 6.81
CA PRO A 138 -21.84 1.53 6.14
C PRO A 138 -21.84 1.85 4.64
N ILE A 139 -20.78 2.45 4.10
CA ILE A 139 -20.72 2.90 2.72
C ILE A 139 -20.91 1.75 1.72
N ASP A 140 -21.51 2.04 0.57
CA ASP A 140 -21.73 1.08 -0.50
C ASP A 140 -20.78 1.34 -1.68
N PHE A 141 -19.69 0.58 -1.75
CA PHE A 141 -18.67 0.71 -2.80
C PHE A 141 -19.20 0.50 -4.23
N THR A 142 -20.37 -0.12 -4.41
CA THR A 142 -20.97 -0.34 -5.73
C THR A 142 -21.70 0.89 -6.27
N ARG A 143 -21.95 1.89 -5.41
CA ARG A 143 -22.78 3.06 -5.74
C ARG A 143 -22.12 4.40 -5.42
N ILE A 144 -20.87 4.42 -4.98
CA ILE A 144 -20.09 5.65 -4.77
C ILE A 144 -19.22 5.99 -5.98
N ALA A 145 -18.83 7.26 -6.08
CA ALA A 145 -17.94 7.72 -7.14
C ALA A 145 -16.53 7.11 -6.99
N PRO A 146 -15.79 6.90 -8.10
CA PRO A 146 -14.44 6.35 -8.07
C PRO A 146 -13.48 7.10 -7.14
N GLU A 147 -13.59 8.42 -7.08
CA GLU A 147 -12.77 9.29 -6.22
C GLU A 147 -13.00 8.98 -4.74
N GLN A 148 -14.25 8.72 -4.34
CA GLN A 148 -14.61 8.36 -2.97
C GLN A 148 -14.06 6.98 -2.62
N SER A 149 -14.21 6.01 -3.53
CA SER A 149 -13.69 4.66 -3.34
C SER A 149 -12.17 4.66 -3.15
N VAL A 150 -11.43 5.37 -4.01
CA VAL A 150 -9.96 5.47 -3.91
C VAL A 150 -9.55 6.25 -2.66
N ALA A 151 -10.26 7.32 -2.29
CA ALA A 151 -9.96 8.11 -1.10
C ALA A 151 -10.00 7.27 0.18
N ILE A 152 -10.95 6.32 0.29
CA ILE A 152 -11.06 5.44 1.45
C ILE A 152 -9.82 4.53 1.59
N CYS A 153 -9.34 3.94 0.48
CA CYS A 153 -8.12 3.14 0.47
C CYS A 153 -6.87 3.99 0.74
N ALA A 154 -6.85 5.22 0.21
CA ALA A 154 -5.76 6.17 0.36
C ALA A 154 -5.62 6.72 1.79
N GLN A 155 -6.55 6.43 2.71
CA GLN A 155 -6.35 6.71 4.13
C GLN A 155 -5.13 5.96 4.69
N CYS A 156 -4.79 4.79 4.14
CA CYS A 156 -3.63 4.01 4.57
C CYS A 156 -2.60 3.82 3.45
N HIS A 157 -3.06 3.67 2.20
CA HIS A 157 -2.23 3.34 1.05
C HIS A 157 -1.69 4.58 0.32
N ALA A 158 -1.36 5.64 1.05
CA ALA A 158 -0.79 6.87 0.50
C ALA A 158 0.31 7.43 1.41
N GLN A 159 1.56 7.32 0.97
CA GLN A 159 2.75 7.73 1.73
C GLN A 159 2.76 9.22 2.05
N SER A 160 2.15 10.05 1.21
CA SER A 160 2.09 11.48 1.42
C SER A 160 1.12 11.91 2.53
N ALA A 161 0.17 11.05 2.92
CA ALA A 161 -0.85 11.39 3.91
C ALA A 161 -0.24 11.62 5.30
N VAL A 162 -0.64 12.70 5.96
CA VAL A 162 -0.24 13.04 7.32
C VAL A 162 -1.37 12.71 8.29
N HIS A 163 -1.17 11.70 9.14
CA HIS A 163 -2.20 11.15 10.03
C HIS A 163 -2.32 11.89 11.36
N ASP A 164 -2.47 13.21 11.30
CA ASP A 164 -2.66 14.01 12.52
C ASP A 164 -4.06 13.79 13.12
N ALA A 165 -4.14 13.90 14.44
CA ALA A 165 -5.41 13.89 15.16
C ALA A 165 -6.17 15.21 15.01
N GLN A 166 -7.50 15.14 14.96
CA GLN A 166 -8.37 16.32 15.03
C GLN A 166 -8.39 16.94 16.43
N ALA A 167 -9.04 18.10 16.57
CA ALA A 167 -9.25 18.74 17.88
C ALA A 167 -9.88 17.78 18.90
N GLY A 168 -10.87 16.97 18.49
CA GLY A 168 -11.48 15.91 19.30
C GLY A 168 -10.65 14.64 19.48
N GLY A 169 -9.42 14.61 18.95
CA GLY A 169 -8.48 13.49 19.03
C GLY A 169 -8.68 12.40 17.98
N ALA A 170 -9.76 12.44 17.19
CA ALA A 170 -10.04 11.44 16.17
C ALA A 170 -9.02 11.48 15.02
N VAL A 171 -8.43 10.33 14.70
CA VAL A 171 -7.45 10.19 13.61
C VAL A 171 -8.11 9.64 12.36
N ASN A 172 -8.83 8.52 12.48
CA ASN A 172 -9.32 7.76 11.33
C ASN A 172 -10.62 8.29 10.72
N TYR A 173 -11.44 8.99 11.50
CA TYR A 173 -12.73 9.51 11.05
C TYR A 173 -12.75 11.02 11.05
N SER A 174 -13.31 11.61 10.01
CA SER A 174 -13.63 13.02 9.98
C SER A 174 -14.88 13.30 10.83
N GLU A 175 -14.81 14.35 11.63
CA GLU A 175 -15.97 14.85 12.39
C GLU A 175 -16.84 15.80 11.55
N ARG A 176 -16.45 16.09 10.29
CA ARG A 176 -17.14 17.02 9.39
C ARG A 176 -17.19 16.48 7.95
N GLY A 177 -18.34 16.58 7.29
CA GLY A 177 -18.51 16.16 5.90
C GLY A 177 -18.55 14.64 5.73
N ALA A 178 -17.81 14.10 4.75
CA ALA A 178 -17.65 12.65 4.59
C ALA A 178 -16.99 12.05 5.83
N TRP A 179 -17.36 10.84 6.23
CA TRP A 179 -16.85 10.20 7.45
C TRP A 179 -15.35 9.85 7.38
N TYR A 180 -14.82 9.62 6.18
CA TYR A 180 -13.41 9.31 5.97
C TYR A 180 -12.58 10.59 5.89
N ARG A 181 -11.29 10.48 6.24
CA ARG A 181 -10.40 11.65 6.32
C ARG A 181 -9.81 11.99 4.95
N THR A 182 -9.81 13.28 4.62
CA THR A 182 -8.87 13.86 3.65
C THR A 182 -7.71 14.45 4.43
N TYR A 183 -6.65 13.66 4.61
CA TYR A 183 -5.46 14.11 5.31
C TYR A 183 -4.75 15.24 4.55
N SER A 184 -4.08 16.12 5.28
CA SER A 184 -3.01 16.94 4.73
C SER A 184 -1.95 16.04 4.12
N ARG A 185 -1.19 16.57 3.16
CA ARG A 185 -0.17 15.81 2.45
C ARG A 185 1.16 16.52 2.51
N HIS A 186 2.22 15.75 2.76
CA HIS A 186 3.57 16.20 2.47
C HIS A 186 3.73 16.46 0.97
N LEU A 187 4.52 17.47 0.63
CA LEU A 187 4.87 17.71 -0.77
C LEU A 187 5.76 16.55 -1.23
N LEU A 188 5.66 16.17 -2.50
CA LEU A 188 6.53 15.10 -3.03
C LEU A 188 8.01 15.47 -2.97
N SER A 189 8.32 16.77 -2.94
CA SER A 189 9.68 17.31 -2.73
C SER A 189 10.24 17.07 -1.33
N ASP A 190 9.40 16.78 -0.34
CA ASP A 190 9.81 16.55 1.04
C ASP A 190 10.38 15.13 1.23
N PHE A 191 10.11 14.23 0.27
CA PHE A 191 10.61 12.87 0.28
C PHE A 191 12.03 12.78 -0.29
N PRO A 192 12.87 11.86 0.21
CA PRO A 192 14.21 11.67 -0.32
C PRO A 192 14.14 11.25 -1.80
N ARG A 193 15.16 11.62 -2.59
CA ARG A 193 15.22 11.24 -4.01
C ARG A 193 15.14 9.73 -4.25
N SER A 194 15.55 8.92 -3.28
CA SER A 194 15.43 7.46 -3.32
C SER A 194 13.98 6.94 -3.28
N ALA A 195 12.99 7.78 -2.98
CA ALA A 195 11.58 7.44 -3.10
C ALA A 195 11.08 7.42 -4.56
N PHE A 196 11.88 7.91 -5.50
CA PHE A 196 11.50 8.07 -6.91
C PHE A 196 12.55 7.50 -7.86
N PHE A 197 12.09 6.95 -8.97
CA PHE A 197 12.91 6.72 -10.16
C PHE A 197 13.28 8.07 -10.77
N ARG A 198 14.40 8.13 -11.51
CA ARG A 198 14.85 9.40 -12.13
C ARG A 198 13.90 9.89 -13.23
N ASP A 199 13.02 9.02 -13.69
CA ASP A 199 11.92 9.33 -14.61
C ASP A 199 10.65 9.87 -13.94
N GLY A 200 10.62 9.96 -12.60
CA GLY A 200 9.51 10.52 -11.82
C GLY A 200 8.48 9.50 -11.33
N ARG A 201 8.62 8.21 -11.68
CA ARG A 201 7.81 7.13 -11.12
C ARG A 201 8.17 6.89 -9.65
N PHE A 202 7.21 6.41 -8.87
CA PHE A 202 7.45 6.05 -7.47
C PHE A 202 8.23 4.74 -7.35
N ARG A 203 9.14 4.67 -6.36
CA ARG A 203 9.90 3.45 -6.07
C ARG A 203 9.31 2.59 -4.98
N ALA A 204 8.35 3.04 -4.19
CA ALA A 204 7.83 2.27 -3.06
C ALA A 204 6.32 2.03 -3.15
N THR A 205 5.88 0.87 -2.67
CA THR A 205 4.45 0.50 -2.57
C THR A 205 3.65 1.39 -1.63
N THR A 206 4.29 2.16 -0.76
CA THR A 206 3.59 3.12 0.08
C THR A 206 2.96 4.26 -0.74
N PHE A 207 3.45 4.54 -1.96
CA PHE A 207 2.87 5.50 -2.90
C PHE A 207 1.83 4.89 -3.86
N ILE A 208 1.28 3.71 -3.55
CA ILE A 208 0.44 2.95 -4.49
C ILE A 208 -0.83 3.72 -4.92
N SER A 209 -1.48 4.46 -4.02
CA SER A 209 -2.65 5.27 -4.38
C SER A 209 -2.25 6.49 -5.20
N GLU A 210 -1.12 7.13 -4.90
CA GLU A 210 -0.61 8.24 -5.70
C GLU A 210 -0.20 7.79 -7.11
N ALA A 211 0.41 6.61 -7.24
CA ALA A 211 0.73 6.01 -8.52
C ALA A 211 -0.53 5.67 -9.33
N PHE A 212 -1.52 5.03 -8.68
CA PHE A 212 -2.78 4.67 -9.31
C PHE A 212 -3.59 5.88 -9.78
N ALA A 213 -3.66 6.92 -8.95
CA ALA A 213 -4.37 8.15 -9.27
C ALA A 213 -3.78 8.91 -10.48
N ARG A 214 -2.51 8.66 -10.83
CA ARG A 214 -1.88 9.22 -12.05
C ARG A 214 -2.33 8.50 -13.31
N SER A 215 -2.83 7.27 -13.22
CA SER A 215 -3.12 6.44 -14.37
C SER A 215 -4.37 6.86 -15.14
N GLN A 216 -4.38 6.64 -16.46
CA GLN A 216 -5.59 6.82 -17.29
C GLN A 216 -6.74 5.91 -16.83
N CYS A 217 -6.43 4.73 -16.25
CA CYS A 217 -7.45 3.83 -15.70
C CYS A 217 -8.32 4.54 -14.67
N PHE A 218 -7.71 5.30 -13.75
CA PHE A 218 -8.43 6.13 -12.79
C PHE A 218 -8.96 7.41 -13.46
N ARG A 219 -8.08 8.20 -14.09
CA ARG A 219 -8.39 9.57 -14.56
C ARG A 219 -9.45 9.64 -15.66
N LYS A 220 -9.61 8.58 -16.45
CA LYS A 220 -10.55 8.53 -17.59
C LYS A 220 -11.44 7.30 -17.55
N GLY A 221 -10.93 6.17 -17.06
CA GLY A 221 -11.66 4.90 -17.06
C GLY A 221 -12.57 4.68 -15.84
N GLY A 222 -12.50 5.54 -14.81
CA GLY A 222 -13.29 5.36 -13.58
C GLY A 222 -12.91 4.12 -12.77
N ALA A 223 -11.74 3.52 -13.02
CA ALA A 223 -11.27 2.36 -12.27
C ALA A 223 -10.98 2.72 -10.81
N THR A 224 -11.22 1.80 -9.90
CA THR A 224 -10.96 1.93 -8.47
C THR A 224 -10.06 0.79 -7.99
N CYS A 225 -9.60 0.84 -6.74
CA CYS A 225 -8.88 -0.27 -6.12
C CYS A 225 -9.71 -1.56 -6.16
N VAL A 226 -11.02 -1.45 -5.88
CA VAL A 226 -11.97 -2.57 -5.88
C VAL A 226 -12.40 -3.00 -7.29
N SER A 227 -11.94 -2.36 -8.36
CA SER A 227 -12.09 -2.91 -9.72
C SER A 227 -11.23 -4.16 -9.91
N CYS A 228 -10.11 -4.27 -9.18
CA CYS A 228 -9.15 -5.37 -9.30
C CYS A 228 -8.97 -6.17 -8.00
N HIS A 229 -9.13 -5.52 -6.85
CA HIS A 229 -8.96 -6.13 -5.53
C HIS A 229 -10.28 -6.56 -4.91
N ASP A 230 -10.22 -7.69 -4.20
CA ASP A 230 -11.26 -8.17 -3.32
C ASP A 230 -10.81 -7.96 -1.87
N PRO A 231 -11.40 -7.00 -1.13
CA PRO A 231 -11.08 -6.79 0.27
C PRO A 231 -11.65 -7.89 1.18
N HIS A 232 -12.60 -8.69 0.70
CA HIS A 232 -13.26 -9.76 1.44
C HIS A 232 -13.13 -11.12 0.74
N PRO A 233 -11.90 -11.56 0.39
CA PRO A 233 -11.74 -12.82 -0.31
C PRO A 233 -12.13 -13.97 0.62
N PRO A 234 -12.71 -15.06 0.09
CA PRO A 234 -13.14 -16.21 0.90
C PRO A 234 -11.96 -16.87 1.65
N ASP A 235 -10.76 -16.83 1.07
CA ASP A 235 -9.51 -17.23 1.71
C ASP A 235 -8.45 -16.14 1.56
N ALA A 236 -8.35 -15.28 2.57
CA ALA A 236 -7.35 -14.21 2.62
C ALA A 236 -5.91 -14.72 2.79
N ALA A 237 -5.72 -15.94 3.31
CA ALA A 237 -4.39 -16.53 3.52
C ALA A 237 -3.80 -17.03 2.20
N ALA A 238 -4.62 -17.63 1.33
CA ALA A 238 -4.24 -18.03 -0.01
C ALA A 238 -4.17 -16.86 -1.02
N ASN A 239 -4.80 -15.72 -0.71
CA ASN A 239 -4.80 -14.53 -1.55
C ASN A 239 -4.05 -13.35 -0.90
N PRO A 240 -2.71 -13.39 -0.83
CA PRO A 240 -1.95 -12.40 -0.09
C PRO A 240 -1.99 -11.01 -0.76
N THR A 241 -2.30 -10.92 -2.06
CA THR A 241 -2.50 -9.65 -2.76
C THR A 241 -3.96 -9.21 -2.81
N SER A 242 -4.90 -9.97 -2.24
CA SER A 242 -6.33 -9.64 -2.25
C SER A 242 -6.85 -9.34 -3.68
N LEU A 243 -6.45 -10.14 -4.68
CA LEU A 243 -6.86 -9.95 -6.08
C LEU A 243 -8.14 -10.72 -6.38
N LYS A 244 -9.04 -10.14 -7.17
CA LYS A 244 -10.20 -10.85 -7.75
C LYS A 244 -9.81 -11.89 -8.79
N PHE A 245 -8.73 -11.62 -9.52
CA PHE A 245 -8.30 -12.37 -10.71
C PHE A 245 -6.94 -13.03 -10.47
N THR A 246 -6.85 -13.92 -9.48
CA THR A 246 -5.58 -14.56 -9.08
C THR A 246 -4.96 -15.39 -10.21
N GLU A 247 -5.72 -16.31 -10.79
CA GLU A 247 -5.26 -17.22 -11.84
C GLU A 247 -5.29 -16.58 -13.24
N ALA A 248 -6.24 -15.68 -13.48
CA ALA A 248 -6.50 -15.06 -14.76
C ALA A 248 -6.24 -13.54 -14.73
N SER A 249 -5.05 -13.13 -14.29
CA SER A 249 -4.72 -11.71 -14.07
C SER A 249 -5.07 -10.76 -15.22
N SER A 250 -5.00 -11.19 -16.48
CA SER A 250 -5.39 -10.33 -17.62
C SER A 250 -6.87 -9.94 -17.62
N GLU A 251 -7.76 -10.73 -17.00
CA GLU A 251 -9.19 -10.40 -16.92
C GLU A 251 -9.44 -9.08 -16.19
N MET A 252 -8.56 -8.68 -15.27
CA MET A 252 -8.68 -7.38 -14.61
C MET A 252 -8.65 -6.22 -15.62
N CYS A 253 -7.87 -6.37 -16.69
CA CYS A 253 -7.70 -5.37 -17.74
C CYS A 253 -8.78 -5.51 -18.83
N LEU A 254 -9.12 -6.75 -19.20
CA LEU A 254 -10.06 -7.06 -20.28
C LEU A 254 -11.52 -6.68 -19.96
N GLN A 255 -11.82 -6.35 -18.69
CA GLN A 255 -13.09 -5.71 -18.31
C GLN A 255 -13.36 -4.42 -19.10
N CYS A 256 -12.33 -3.62 -19.36
CA CYS A 256 -12.45 -2.37 -20.12
C CYS A 256 -11.76 -2.43 -21.49
N HIS A 257 -10.75 -3.29 -21.65
CA HIS A 257 -9.98 -3.42 -22.88
C HIS A 257 -10.37 -4.69 -23.67
N ALA A 258 -11.65 -4.85 -23.95
CA ALA A 258 -12.21 -6.05 -24.58
C ALA A 258 -11.59 -6.37 -25.96
N ASP A 259 -11.14 -5.35 -26.70
CA ASP A 259 -10.53 -5.50 -28.03
C ASP A 259 -9.26 -6.38 -28.03
N PHE A 260 -8.61 -6.54 -26.89
CA PHE A 260 -7.42 -7.39 -26.76
C PHE A 260 -7.72 -8.84 -26.36
N ARG A 261 -8.99 -9.20 -26.10
CA ARG A 261 -9.39 -10.53 -25.61
C ARG A 261 -9.08 -11.65 -26.60
N GLU A 262 -9.44 -11.44 -27.87
CA GLU A 262 -9.37 -12.49 -28.89
C GLU A 262 -7.94 -12.76 -29.39
N ALA A 263 -7.11 -11.71 -29.43
CA ALA A 263 -5.77 -11.79 -30.00
C ALA A 263 -4.69 -11.08 -29.17
N PRO A 264 -4.53 -11.42 -27.87
CA PRO A 264 -3.58 -10.75 -26.98
C PRO A 264 -2.14 -10.91 -27.47
N ALA A 265 -1.81 -12.00 -28.16
CA ALA A 265 -0.49 -12.22 -28.76
C ALA A 265 -0.14 -11.18 -29.85
N ARG A 266 -1.13 -10.59 -30.54
CA ARG A 266 -0.88 -9.51 -31.52
C ARG A 266 -0.42 -8.23 -30.84
N HIS A 267 -0.99 -7.94 -29.67
CA HIS A 267 -0.60 -6.80 -28.85
C HIS A 267 0.70 -7.09 -28.11
N THR A 268 0.74 -8.15 -27.30
CA THR A 268 1.89 -8.48 -26.44
C THR A 268 3.14 -8.87 -27.22
N ARG A 269 3.00 -9.39 -28.45
CA ARG A 269 4.08 -9.95 -29.27
C ARG A 269 4.79 -11.14 -28.63
N HIS A 270 4.12 -11.83 -27.71
CA HIS A 270 4.62 -13.02 -27.02
C HIS A 270 3.69 -14.21 -27.23
N PRO A 271 4.20 -15.45 -27.11
CA PRO A 271 3.37 -16.65 -27.15
C PRO A 271 2.24 -16.60 -26.09
N PRO A 272 1.00 -16.99 -26.40
CA PRO A 272 -0.14 -16.87 -25.49
C PRO A 272 0.06 -17.48 -24.09
N ALA A 273 0.79 -18.60 -24.00
CA ALA A 273 1.03 -19.31 -22.75
C ALA A 273 2.19 -18.72 -21.91
N SER A 274 2.91 -17.72 -22.42
CA SER A 274 4.07 -17.14 -21.71
C SER A 274 3.66 -16.15 -20.62
N GLU A 275 4.48 -15.97 -19.57
CA GLU A 275 4.27 -14.92 -18.56
C GLU A 275 4.12 -13.53 -19.21
N ALA A 276 4.88 -13.28 -20.29
CA ALA A 276 4.86 -12.02 -21.02
C ALA A 276 3.56 -11.76 -21.80
N SER A 277 2.67 -12.76 -21.94
CA SER A 277 1.35 -12.55 -22.52
C SER A 277 0.34 -11.95 -21.53
N ARG A 278 0.67 -11.91 -20.23
CA ARG A 278 -0.18 -11.29 -19.21
C ARG A 278 -0.01 -9.77 -19.22
N CYS A 279 -1.10 -9.02 -19.27
CA CYS A 279 -1.08 -7.55 -19.34
C CYS A 279 -0.23 -6.92 -18.22
N VAL A 280 -0.37 -7.46 -17.01
CA VAL A 280 0.35 -7.01 -15.81
C VAL A 280 1.87 -7.18 -15.90
N SER A 281 2.39 -8.04 -16.78
CA SER A 281 3.83 -8.25 -16.94
C SER A 281 4.53 -7.02 -17.51
N CYS A 282 3.84 -6.27 -18.38
CA CYS A 282 4.38 -5.06 -19.01
C CYS A 282 3.81 -3.77 -18.41
N HIS A 283 2.52 -3.75 -18.10
CA HIS A 283 1.82 -2.56 -17.59
C HIS A 283 1.92 -2.40 -16.07
N MET A 284 2.24 -3.47 -15.34
CA MET A 284 2.41 -3.43 -13.89
C MET A 284 3.69 -4.18 -13.47
N PRO A 285 4.86 -3.75 -13.98
CA PRO A 285 6.11 -4.49 -13.79
C PRO A 285 6.51 -4.50 -12.31
N ARG A 286 7.24 -5.55 -11.91
CA ARG A 286 7.71 -5.73 -10.53
C ARG A 286 8.94 -4.86 -10.25
N ILE A 287 8.72 -3.56 -10.08
CA ILE A 287 9.80 -2.56 -9.93
C ILE A 287 9.76 -1.80 -8.61
N VAL A 288 8.60 -1.77 -7.93
CA VAL A 288 8.41 -0.98 -6.71
C VAL A 288 8.79 -1.80 -5.48
N ASP A 289 9.52 -1.19 -4.56
CA ASP A 289 9.94 -1.74 -3.28
C ASP A 289 8.74 -1.99 -2.35
N ALA A 290 8.69 -3.22 -1.86
CA ALA A 290 7.75 -3.71 -0.86
C ALA A 290 8.55 -4.38 0.28
N LEU A 291 9.42 -3.59 0.91
CA LEU A 291 10.37 -4.00 1.95
C LEU A 291 11.38 -5.05 1.47
N LEU A 292 10.96 -6.32 1.39
CA LEU A 292 11.83 -7.46 1.09
C LEU A 292 11.71 -8.01 -0.32
N PHE A 293 10.80 -7.48 -1.13
CA PHE A 293 10.58 -7.90 -2.50
C PHE A 293 10.15 -6.73 -3.39
N LYS A 294 10.17 -6.95 -4.70
CA LYS A 294 9.63 -6.01 -5.69
C LYS A 294 8.17 -6.35 -5.99
N ALA A 295 7.27 -5.45 -5.64
CA ALA A 295 5.87 -5.51 -5.99
C ALA A 295 5.59 -4.83 -7.34
N ARG A 296 4.35 -4.98 -7.81
CA ARG A 296 3.88 -4.44 -9.09
C ARG A 296 3.63 -2.94 -9.00
N SER A 297 4.10 -2.19 -10.00
CA SER A 297 3.74 -0.77 -10.17
C SER A 297 2.23 -0.61 -10.39
N HIS A 298 1.67 0.48 -9.86
CA HIS A 298 0.27 0.87 -10.07
C HIS A 298 0.13 2.15 -10.90
N GLN A 299 1.21 2.66 -11.49
CA GLN A 299 1.13 3.63 -12.58
C GLN A 299 0.99 2.86 -13.90
N ILE A 300 -0.21 2.29 -14.11
CA ILE A 300 -0.50 1.15 -15.02
C ILE A 300 -0.37 1.50 -16.51
N ASP A 301 -0.72 2.72 -16.86
CA ASP A 301 -0.74 3.25 -18.23
C ASP A 301 0.65 3.68 -18.72
N GLU A 302 1.63 3.78 -17.82
CA GLU A 302 3.00 4.11 -18.18
C GLU A 302 3.75 2.85 -18.64
N VAL A 303 3.57 2.51 -19.92
CA VAL A 303 4.45 1.54 -20.59
C VAL A 303 5.87 2.11 -20.54
N PRO A 304 6.84 1.38 -19.94
CA PRO A 304 8.11 1.99 -19.60
C PRO A 304 8.85 2.53 -20.83
N ASP A 305 9.20 3.82 -20.75
CA ASP A 305 9.77 4.59 -21.84
C ASP A 305 11.24 4.20 -22.08
N GLN A 306 11.53 3.73 -23.29
CA GLN A 306 12.88 3.30 -23.65
C GLN A 306 13.90 4.44 -23.71
N GLY A 307 13.46 5.68 -24.00
CA GLY A 307 14.31 6.87 -24.00
C GLY A 307 14.73 7.26 -22.59
N MET A 308 13.83 7.14 -21.61
CA MET A 308 14.13 7.36 -20.20
C MET A 308 15.08 6.28 -19.67
N THR A 309 14.88 5.02 -20.05
CA THR A 309 15.83 3.95 -19.73
C THR A 309 17.20 4.17 -20.38
N ALA A 310 17.26 4.65 -21.62
CA ALA A 310 18.53 5.00 -22.27
C ALA A 310 19.25 6.16 -21.56
N ARG A 311 18.48 7.15 -21.08
CA ARG A 311 19.02 8.34 -20.40
C ARG A 311 19.52 8.06 -18.98
N PHE A 312 18.78 7.27 -18.21
CA PHE A 312 19.04 7.07 -16.78
C PHE A 312 19.55 5.68 -16.42
N GLY A 313 19.49 4.72 -17.35
CA GLY A 313 19.82 3.32 -17.08
C GLY A 313 18.65 2.54 -16.47
N ASN A 314 18.73 1.21 -16.53
CA ASN A 314 17.64 0.32 -16.10
C ASN A 314 17.46 0.27 -14.57
N GLU A 315 18.45 0.68 -13.77
CA GLU A 315 18.31 0.78 -12.32
C GLU A 315 17.50 2.01 -11.89
N ASP A 316 17.66 3.11 -12.62
CA ASP A 316 17.06 4.41 -12.31
C ASP A 316 15.83 4.75 -13.16
N SER A 317 15.56 3.98 -14.20
CA SER A 317 14.37 4.01 -15.05
C SER A 317 14.08 2.60 -15.58
N PRO A 318 13.62 1.67 -14.71
CA PRO A 318 13.48 0.26 -15.06
C PRO A 318 12.44 0.03 -16.13
N ASN A 319 12.78 -0.87 -17.06
CA ASN A 319 11.93 -1.26 -18.16
C ASN A 319 11.41 -2.69 -17.97
N ALA A 320 10.12 -2.89 -18.26
CA ALA A 320 9.47 -4.19 -18.16
C ALA A 320 10.09 -5.21 -19.12
N CYS A 321 10.50 -4.80 -20.33
CA CYS A 321 11.15 -5.68 -21.29
C CYS A 321 12.51 -6.14 -20.79
N LEU A 322 13.33 -5.22 -20.26
CA LEU A 322 14.69 -5.53 -19.78
C LEU A 322 14.69 -6.34 -18.48
N SER A 323 13.57 -6.42 -17.77
CA SER A 323 13.42 -7.30 -16.61
C SER A 323 13.48 -8.78 -16.98
N CYS A 324 13.01 -9.13 -18.19
CA CYS A 324 13.09 -10.47 -18.77
C CYS A 324 14.26 -10.62 -19.75
N HIS A 325 14.54 -9.60 -20.56
CA HIS A 325 15.62 -9.58 -21.55
C HIS A 325 16.91 -8.98 -20.97
N ARG A 326 17.47 -9.62 -19.94
CA ARG A 326 18.56 -9.05 -19.12
C ARG A 326 19.89 -8.86 -19.84
N GLU A 327 20.12 -9.57 -20.93
CA GLU A 327 21.32 -9.45 -21.77
C GLU A 327 21.18 -8.38 -22.86
N ARG A 328 20.07 -7.64 -22.87
CA ARG A 328 19.79 -6.59 -23.84
C ARG A 328 19.90 -5.22 -23.19
N ASP A 329 20.12 -4.22 -24.03
CA ASP A 329 20.25 -2.83 -23.63
C ASP A 329 19.09 -1.97 -24.15
N ALA A 330 19.15 -0.67 -23.83
CA ALA A 330 18.13 0.29 -24.26
C ALA A 330 18.12 0.49 -25.79
N ALA A 331 19.26 0.32 -26.48
CA ALA A 331 19.34 0.43 -27.93
C ALA A 331 18.60 -0.72 -28.62
N TRP A 332 18.79 -1.95 -28.15
CA TRP A 332 18.03 -3.11 -28.60
C TRP A 332 16.53 -2.91 -28.37
N LEU A 333 16.14 -2.42 -27.19
CA LEU A 333 14.75 -2.16 -26.86
C LEU A 333 14.13 -1.13 -27.82
N GLN A 334 14.83 -0.03 -28.07
CA GLN A 334 14.38 1.01 -28.99
C GLN A 334 14.12 0.46 -30.40
N LEU A 335 14.99 -0.43 -30.88
CA LEU A 335 14.79 -1.12 -32.16
C LEU A 335 13.58 -2.06 -32.13
N GLN A 336 13.35 -2.80 -31.04
CA GLN A 336 12.17 -3.66 -30.93
C GLN A 336 10.87 -2.86 -30.89
N MET A 337 10.84 -1.72 -30.20
CA MET A 337 9.66 -0.85 -30.14
C MET A 337 9.31 -0.28 -31.51
N THR A 338 10.29 0.14 -32.31
CA THR A 338 10.05 0.67 -33.66
C THR A 338 9.74 -0.42 -34.69
N THR A 339 10.29 -1.63 -34.56
CA THR A 339 10.06 -2.69 -35.55
C THR A 339 8.81 -3.50 -35.26
N ARG A 340 8.55 -3.84 -33.98
CA ARG A 340 7.44 -4.72 -33.59
C ARG A 340 6.17 -3.98 -33.19
N PHE A 341 6.25 -2.71 -32.80
CA PHE A 341 5.11 -1.94 -32.28
C PHE A 341 4.80 -0.65 -33.06
N ALA A 342 5.49 -0.36 -34.17
CA ALA A 342 5.27 0.87 -34.94
C ALA A 342 3.87 1.05 -35.55
N LYS A 343 3.07 -0.01 -35.68
CA LYS A 343 1.71 0.04 -36.27
C LYS A 343 0.57 -0.02 -35.24
N SER A 344 0.87 0.09 -33.95
CA SER A 344 -0.13 -0.02 -32.87
C SER A 344 -0.41 1.29 -32.14
N LYS A 345 -0.10 2.44 -32.75
CA LYS A 345 -0.46 3.77 -32.24
C LYS A 345 -1.67 4.33 -32.98
#